data_AF-V8BDA6-F1
#
_entry.id   AF-V8BDA6-F1
#
_cell.length_a   1.000
_cell.length_b   1.000
_cell.length_c   1.000
_cell.angle_alpha   90.00
_cell.angle_beta   90.00
_cell.angle_gamma   90.00
#
_symmetry.space_group_name_H-M   'P 1'
#
loop_
_entity.id
_entity.type
_entity.pdbx_description
1 polymer ?
#
loop_
_entity_poly.entity_id
_entity_poly.type
_entity_poly.pdbx_seq_one_letter_code
_entity_poly.pdbx_strand_id
1 'polypeptide(L)'
;MRKRESADSCTTILVGKNASYDGSTIVARTEDSQNGVFTPKKLIVVKPEDQPRHYKSVLSTFEIDLPGNPVRYTAVPDAIPKDGIWGEAGINVYNVAMSETETITTNSRVLGADPLVESGIGEEDMLTLVLPYVKTAREGVLRLGKILEEYGTYESNGIAISDVNEIWWLETIGGHHWMARRVPDDAYVTNPNQLGSDYFEFGNPDEFLCDPDLEHFVTEYHLILDQEGKGFNPRYAFGSQKDKDRHYNTPRAWAIQRFLNPEIEQDPRSFEIPWCQKPYRKVTIEDVKYILSNHYQDTIYDPYGPEGDHVSQRTFRTIGINRTSQTAILQLRPNKPQETTGIQWISYGSMPYNTAVPFFTQVDTTPDYFANTTAKVTTDSFYWANRIIAGLADSHYAHHVGDLDDYQETTMAWGHARIKKVDRALAAGETVDFEAENQAMSDQIQEATDQLLDKILLDASNLMTNHFSLSD
;
A
#
# COMPACT_ATOMS: atom_id res chain seq x y z
N MET A 1 -5.95 4.08 25.12
CA MET A 1 -7.27 3.76 24.52
C MET A 1 -7.23 4.34 23.12
N ARG A 2 -7.31 3.55 22.03
CA ARG A 2 -7.11 4.05 20.64
C ARG A 2 -8.05 5.22 20.37
N LYS A 3 -7.54 6.36 19.88
CA LYS A 3 -8.39 7.48 19.44
C LYS A 3 -9.34 6.91 18.38
N ARG A 4 -10.65 7.04 18.62
CA ARG A 4 -11.70 6.44 17.78
C ARG A 4 -11.89 7.15 16.44
N GLU A 5 -11.14 8.21 16.17
CA GLU A 5 -11.47 9.20 15.13
C GLU A 5 -10.67 9.00 13.83
N SER A 6 -9.54 8.27 13.84
CA SER A 6 -8.86 7.79 12.61
C SER A 6 -8.50 6.31 12.71
N ALA A 7 -9.07 5.49 11.83
CA ALA A 7 -8.67 4.09 11.67
C ALA A 7 -8.85 3.71 10.20
N ASP A 8 -7.82 4.01 9.40
CA ASP A 8 -7.76 3.58 8.03
C ASP A 8 -7.41 2.08 7.97
N SER A 9 -7.61 1.49 6.80
CA SER A 9 -7.52 0.05 6.61
C SER A 9 -6.93 -0.19 5.24
N CYS A 10 -6.07 -1.20 5.13
CA CYS A 10 -5.17 -1.31 3.99
C CYS A 10 -5.04 -2.78 3.58
N THR A 11 -4.48 -3.03 2.40
CA THR A 11 -3.97 -4.35 2.05
C THR A 11 -2.60 -4.20 1.42
N THR A 12 -1.62 -4.92 1.95
CA THR A 12 -0.23 -4.86 1.51
C THR A 12 0.19 -6.17 0.83
N ILE A 13 0.93 -6.05 -0.27
CA ILE A 13 1.69 -7.13 -0.91
C ILE A 13 3.14 -6.70 -1.13
N LEU A 14 4.08 -7.57 -0.77
CA LEU A 14 5.52 -7.36 -0.98
C LEU A 14 6.04 -8.48 -1.87
N VAL A 15 6.89 -8.17 -2.84
CA VAL A 15 7.46 -9.17 -3.76
C VAL A 15 8.97 -9.06 -3.76
N GLY A 16 9.63 -10.12 -3.31
CA GLY A 16 11.10 -10.21 -3.31
C GLY A 16 11.67 -10.19 -4.73
N LYS A 17 12.94 -9.76 -4.84
CA LYS A 17 13.64 -9.60 -6.12
C LYS A 17 13.72 -10.87 -6.98
N ASN A 18 13.78 -12.05 -6.37
CA ASN A 18 13.77 -13.33 -7.06
C ASN A 18 12.35 -13.89 -7.28
N ALA A 19 11.30 -13.27 -6.73
CA ALA A 19 9.90 -13.57 -7.03
C ALA A 19 9.32 -12.69 -8.15
N SER A 20 9.85 -11.48 -8.33
CA SER A 20 9.39 -10.57 -9.39
C SER A 20 9.88 -10.96 -10.80
N TYR A 21 9.16 -10.49 -11.81
CA TYR A 21 9.38 -10.79 -13.23
C TYR A 21 10.68 -10.22 -13.82
N ASP A 22 11.17 -9.11 -13.28
CA ASP A 22 12.33 -8.38 -13.81
C ASP A 22 13.48 -8.21 -12.81
N GLY A 23 13.39 -8.84 -11.65
CA GLY A 23 14.39 -8.74 -10.59
C GLY A 23 14.15 -7.58 -9.62
N SER A 24 13.08 -6.80 -9.77
CA SER A 24 12.76 -5.68 -8.88
C SER A 24 12.33 -6.14 -7.48
N THR A 25 12.65 -5.34 -6.46
CA THR A 25 11.83 -5.34 -5.25
C THR A 25 10.56 -4.55 -5.52
N ILE A 26 9.41 -5.06 -5.04
CA ILE A 26 8.11 -4.41 -5.22
C ILE A 26 7.42 -4.33 -3.86
N VAL A 27 7.07 -3.11 -3.45
CA VAL A 27 6.26 -2.82 -2.26
C VAL A 27 4.96 -2.18 -2.73
N ALA A 28 3.81 -2.78 -2.41
CA ALA A 28 2.52 -2.23 -2.81
C ALA A 28 1.49 -2.28 -1.70
N ARG A 29 0.69 -1.22 -1.58
CA ARG A 29 -0.35 -1.08 -0.57
C ARG A 29 -1.54 -0.31 -1.11
N THR A 30 -2.76 -0.77 -0.81
CA THR A 30 -3.96 0.07 -0.86
C THR A 30 -4.08 0.84 0.44
N GLU A 31 -4.31 2.14 0.36
CA GLU A 31 -4.70 2.93 1.53
C GLU A 31 -6.21 3.19 1.44
N ASP A 32 -6.97 2.63 2.38
CA ASP A 32 -8.43 2.71 2.39
C ASP A 32 -8.94 3.51 3.59
N SER A 33 -9.50 4.68 3.29
CA SER A 33 -10.16 5.56 4.25
C SER A 33 -11.30 4.88 5.01
N GLN A 34 -11.64 5.35 6.21
CA GLN A 34 -12.78 4.85 6.99
C GLN A 34 -14.10 4.71 6.22
N ASN A 35 -14.95 3.80 6.68
CA ASN A 35 -16.29 3.62 6.09
C ASN A 35 -17.10 4.93 6.12
N GLY A 36 -17.62 5.34 4.96
CA GLY A 36 -18.41 6.56 4.81
C GLY A 36 -17.58 7.84 4.69
N VAL A 37 -16.25 7.74 4.71
CA VAL A 37 -15.32 8.85 4.48
C VAL A 37 -14.57 8.59 3.19
N PHE A 38 -14.22 9.65 2.47
CA PHE A 38 -13.24 9.59 1.39
C PHE A 38 -12.15 10.61 1.68
N THR A 39 -10.90 10.18 1.51
CA THR A 39 -9.73 11.03 1.69
C THR A 39 -9.12 11.31 0.32
N PRO A 40 -9.28 12.52 -0.24
CA PRO A 40 -8.64 12.88 -1.49
C PRO A 40 -7.13 12.93 -1.33
N LYS A 41 -6.39 12.34 -2.27
CA LYS A 41 -4.93 12.21 -2.23
C LYS A 41 -4.28 12.94 -3.40
N LYS A 42 -3.00 13.27 -3.24
CA LYS A 42 -2.16 13.88 -4.28
C LYS A 42 -0.78 13.27 -4.28
N LEU A 43 -0.15 13.16 -5.46
CA LEU A 43 1.24 12.74 -5.59
C LEU A 43 2.11 13.99 -5.66
N ILE A 44 3.07 14.12 -4.75
CA ILE A 44 3.98 15.27 -4.70
C ILE A 44 5.45 14.84 -4.61
N VAL A 45 6.34 15.79 -4.88
CA VAL A 45 7.74 15.73 -4.51
C VAL A 45 7.96 16.67 -3.32
N VAL A 46 8.59 16.19 -2.26
CA VAL A 46 9.04 16.99 -1.13
C VAL A 46 10.53 17.25 -1.28
N LYS A 47 10.89 18.53 -1.49
CA LYS A 47 12.30 18.94 -1.63
C LYS A 47 12.92 19.22 -0.26
N PRO A 48 14.26 19.18 -0.12
CA PRO A 48 14.93 19.42 1.15
C PRO A 48 14.55 20.75 1.84
N GLU A 49 14.25 21.80 1.07
CA GLU A 49 13.79 23.10 1.56
C GLU A 49 12.34 23.11 2.06
N ASP A 50 11.50 22.19 1.58
CA ASP A 50 10.09 22.06 1.97
C ASP A 50 9.91 21.11 3.16
N GLN A 51 10.92 20.27 3.44
CA GLN A 51 10.91 19.36 4.58
C GLN A 51 10.95 20.14 5.91
N PRO A 52 10.09 19.84 6.89
CA PRO A 52 10.13 20.47 8.21
C PRO A 52 11.48 20.26 8.90
N ARG A 53 11.95 21.28 9.63
CA ARG A 53 13.13 21.20 10.50
C ARG A 53 12.75 20.98 11.96
N HIS A 54 11.60 21.52 12.35
CA HIS A 54 10.91 21.16 13.57
C HIS A 54 9.58 20.55 13.11
N TYR A 55 9.37 19.27 13.42
CA TYR A 55 8.16 18.54 13.07
C TYR A 55 7.23 18.47 14.26
N LYS A 56 5.93 18.59 13.99
CA LYS A 56 4.88 18.46 14.99
C LYS A 56 3.68 17.75 14.37
N SER A 57 3.24 16.67 15.02
CA SER A 57 2.06 15.92 14.64
C SER A 57 0.79 16.76 14.81
N VAL A 58 -0.27 16.42 14.07
CA VAL A 58 -1.59 17.05 14.23
C VAL A 58 -2.46 16.24 15.19
N LEU A 59 -2.41 14.91 15.13
CA LEU A 59 -3.29 14.03 15.92
C LEU A 59 -2.73 13.71 17.29
N SER A 60 -1.45 13.93 17.55
CA SER A 60 -0.83 13.76 18.86
C SER A 60 -0.10 15.03 19.33
N THR A 61 0.49 14.99 20.52
CA THR A 61 1.35 16.08 21.02
C THR A 61 2.82 15.88 20.67
N PHE A 62 3.14 14.90 19.81
CA PHE A 62 4.51 14.62 19.40
C PHE A 62 5.13 15.80 18.65
N GLU A 63 6.39 16.10 18.96
CA GLU A 63 7.22 17.04 18.22
C GLU A 63 8.70 16.64 18.32
N ILE A 64 9.46 16.89 17.27
CA ILE A 64 10.89 16.55 17.18
C ILE A 64 11.64 17.54 16.28
N ASP A 65 12.89 17.87 16.66
CA ASP A 65 13.82 18.54 15.76
C ASP A 65 14.44 17.53 14.81
N LEU A 66 14.24 17.74 13.52
CA LEU A 66 14.70 16.85 12.46
C LEU A 66 16.13 17.18 12.03
N PRO A 67 16.91 16.17 11.57
CA PRO A 67 18.25 16.40 11.02
C PRO A 67 18.26 17.45 9.91
N GLY A 68 19.28 18.31 9.89
CA GLY A 68 19.38 19.43 8.94
C GLY A 68 19.69 19.05 7.48
N ASN A 69 19.74 17.76 7.16
CA ASN A 69 20.17 17.22 5.87
C ASN A 69 19.16 16.24 5.24
N PRO A 70 17.85 16.56 5.15
CA PRO A 70 16.92 15.69 4.47
C PRO A 70 17.21 15.64 2.97
N VAL A 71 16.88 14.52 2.35
CA VAL A 71 16.90 14.37 0.89
C VAL A 71 15.52 14.50 0.29
N ARG A 72 15.46 14.77 -1.02
CA ARG A 72 14.23 14.79 -1.80
C ARG A 72 13.58 13.39 -1.84
N TYR A 73 12.25 13.37 -1.83
CA TYR A 73 11.47 12.14 -1.95
C TYR A 73 10.07 12.43 -2.53
N THR A 74 9.45 11.43 -3.14
CA THR A 74 8.02 11.48 -3.48
C THR A 74 7.17 11.13 -2.25
N ALA A 75 5.93 11.62 -2.21
CA ALA A 75 4.95 11.29 -1.17
C ALA A 75 3.52 11.29 -1.76
N VAL A 76 2.58 10.61 -1.10
CA VAL A 76 1.16 10.59 -1.50
C VAL A 76 0.26 11.16 -0.39
N PRO A 77 0.45 12.44 0.03
CA PRO A 77 -0.28 12.99 1.15
C PRO A 77 -1.76 13.20 0.91
N ASP A 78 -2.46 13.39 2.03
CA ASP A 78 -3.79 13.99 2.03
C ASP A 78 -3.76 15.29 1.22
N ALA A 79 -4.67 15.39 0.25
CA ALA A 79 -4.85 16.61 -0.51
C ALA A 79 -5.33 17.75 0.39
N ILE A 80 -6.14 17.41 1.41
CA ILE A 80 -6.67 18.31 2.43
C ILE A 80 -6.03 17.94 3.78
N PRO A 81 -4.98 18.64 4.24
CA PRO A 81 -4.18 18.24 5.39
C PRO A 81 -4.85 18.62 6.72
N LYS A 82 -6.06 18.10 6.98
CA LYS A 82 -6.82 18.37 8.21
C LYS A 82 -6.31 17.55 9.40
N ASP A 83 -5.79 16.36 9.13
CA ASP A 83 -5.45 15.35 10.14
C ASP A 83 -3.93 15.07 10.18
N GLY A 84 -3.10 15.92 9.56
CA GLY A 84 -1.66 15.71 9.46
C GLY A 84 -1.16 15.73 8.02
N ILE A 85 0.10 15.30 7.83
CA ILE A 85 0.70 15.17 6.50
C ILE A 85 0.25 13.89 5.82
N TRP A 86 0.27 12.75 6.54
CA TRP A 86 -0.07 11.42 6.02
C TRP A 86 0.73 11.10 4.78
N GLY A 87 2.05 10.93 4.88
CA GLY A 87 2.93 10.83 3.71
C GLY A 87 2.69 9.58 2.84
N GLU A 88 2.21 8.50 3.46
CA GLU A 88 1.76 7.22 2.87
C GLU A 88 2.82 6.38 2.19
N ALA A 89 3.40 6.88 1.10
CA ALA A 89 4.27 6.09 0.23
C ALA A 89 5.19 6.97 -0.62
N GLY A 90 6.46 6.57 -0.73
CA GLY A 90 7.45 7.38 -1.41
C GLY A 90 8.74 6.66 -1.75
N ILE A 91 9.53 7.28 -2.63
CA ILE A 91 10.90 6.87 -3.00
C ILE A 91 11.81 8.09 -2.87
N ASN A 92 12.95 7.93 -2.19
CA ASN A 92 13.93 9.02 -2.02
C ASN A 92 15.05 9.03 -3.08
N VAL A 93 15.95 10.03 -3.04
CA VAL A 93 17.07 10.14 -4.01
C VAL A 93 18.03 8.95 -4.02
N TYR A 94 18.07 8.15 -2.94
CA TYR A 94 18.91 6.96 -2.82
C TYR A 94 18.20 5.69 -3.33
N ASN A 95 16.99 5.82 -3.87
CA ASN A 95 16.12 4.71 -4.25
C ASN A 95 15.82 3.78 -3.06
N VAL A 96 15.62 4.36 -1.88
CA VAL A 96 14.89 3.70 -0.79
C VAL A 96 13.42 4.02 -0.98
N ALA A 97 12.58 3.00 -0.93
CA ALA A 97 11.13 3.11 -0.96
C ALA A 97 10.56 2.78 0.43
N MET A 98 9.49 3.47 0.81
CA MET A 98 8.77 3.23 2.05
C MET A 98 7.27 3.36 1.79
N SER A 99 6.50 2.45 2.36
CA SER A 99 5.04 2.49 2.39
C SER A 99 4.59 2.27 3.84
N GLU A 100 3.82 3.22 4.35
CA GLU A 100 3.36 3.29 5.72
C GLU A 100 1.91 3.84 5.73
N THR A 101 0.96 3.26 6.44
CA THR A 101 1.02 2.01 7.22
C THR A 101 -0.05 1.01 6.78
N GLU A 102 0.16 -0.22 7.22
CA GLU A 102 -0.87 -1.23 7.34
C GLU A 102 -1.31 -1.26 8.81
N THR A 103 -2.47 -0.69 9.17
CA THR A 103 -2.99 -0.86 10.53
C THR A 103 -3.14 -2.36 10.83
N ILE A 104 -2.41 -2.88 11.81
CA ILE A 104 -2.44 -4.28 12.26
C ILE A 104 -3.14 -4.43 13.62
N THR A 105 -3.23 -5.67 14.09
CA THR A 105 -3.89 -6.01 15.35
C THR A 105 -2.88 -6.19 16.48
N THR A 106 -3.32 -5.90 17.70
CA THR A 106 -2.60 -6.23 18.95
C THR A 106 -3.53 -7.01 19.92
N ASN A 107 -3.04 -7.37 21.10
CA ASN A 107 -3.81 -8.00 22.16
C ASN A 107 -3.60 -7.36 23.55
N SER A 108 -4.48 -7.73 24.49
CA SER A 108 -4.50 -7.14 25.83
C SER A 108 -3.30 -7.50 26.70
N ARG A 109 -2.57 -8.58 26.41
CA ARG A 109 -1.38 -8.94 27.19
C ARG A 109 -0.25 -7.96 26.88
N VAL A 110 0.00 -7.72 25.58
CA VAL A 110 0.97 -6.71 25.13
C VAL A 110 0.58 -5.33 25.63
N LEU A 111 -0.67 -4.91 25.41
CA LEU A 111 -1.12 -3.57 25.85
C LEU A 111 -1.15 -3.39 27.36
N GLY A 112 -1.16 -4.48 28.15
CA GLY A 112 -1.04 -4.42 29.59
C GLY A 112 0.40 -4.28 30.08
N ALA A 113 1.36 -4.77 29.29
CA ALA A 113 2.79 -4.71 29.58
C ALA A 113 3.44 -3.44 29.01
N ASP A 114 3.09 -3.08 27.76
CA ASP A 114 3.54 -1.87 27.07
C ASP A 114 2.34 -1.19 26.37
N PRO A 115 1.61 -0.32 27.09
CA PRO A 115 0.45 0.39 26.55
C PRO A 115 0.84 1.39 25.45
N LEU A 116 -0.07 1.58 24.49
CA LEU A 116 0.05 2.64 23.48
C LEU A 116 0.25 4.03 24.11
N VAL A 117 1.13 4.83 23.50
CA VAL A 117 1.52 6.16 23.95
C VAL A 117 0.72 7.23 23.22
N GLU A 118 -0.24 7.86 23.90
CA GLU A 118 -1.12 8.86 23.29
C GLU A 118 -0.39 10.07 22.69
N SER A 119 0.78 10.41 23.24
CA SER A 119 1.64 11.49 22.77
C SER A 119 2.69 11.04 21.74
N GLY A 120 2.68 9.77 21.33
CA GLY A 120 3.65 9.20 20.42
C GLY A 120 3.36 9.50 18.95
N ILE A 121 4.08 8.82 18.07
CA ILE A 121 3.89 8.91 16.62
C ILE A 121 2.77 7.97 16.13
N GLY A 122 2.24 8.22 14.94
CA GLY A 122 1.32 7.36 14.20
C GLY A 122 1.58 7.43 12.69
N GLU A 123 0.66 6.86 11.92
CA GLU A 123 0.70 6.83 10.45
C GLU A 123 0.87 8.23 9.82
N GLU A 124 0.32 9.29 10.43
CA GLU A 124 0.49 10.65 9.89
C GLU A 124 1.97 11.11 9.79
N ASP A 125 2.86 10.49 10.57
CA ASP A 125 4.22 10.95 10.82
C ASP A 125 5.30 10.12 10.09
N MET A 126 5.11 8.80 9.98
CA MET A 126 6.21 7.84 9.81
C MET A 126 7.03 8.08 8.54
N LEU A 127 6.40 8.32 7.37
CA LEU A 127 7.15 8.58 6.14
C LEU A 127 8.04 9.82 6.29
N THR A 128 7.46 10.90 6.82
CA THR A 128 8.13 12.21 6.95
C THR A 128 9.33 12.13 7.88
N LEU A 129 9.22 11.36 8.96
CA LEU A 129 10.28 11.21 9.96
C LEU A 129 11.41 10.28 9.52
N VAL A 130 11.16 9.36 8.58
CA VAL A 130 12.08 8.25 8.25
C VAL A 130 12.70 8.42 6.86
N LEU A 131 11.87 8.38 5.81
CA LEU A 131 12.32 8.24 4.42
C LEU A 131 13.37 9.28 3.96
N PRO A 132 13.31 10.56 4.37
CA PRO A 132 14.26 11.59 3.92
C PRO A 132 15.65 11.50 4.55
N TYR A 133 15.88 10.54 5.46
CA TYR A 133 17.08 10.49 6.29
C TYR A 133 17.85 9.18 6.18
N VAL A 134 17.48 8.31 5.23
CA VAL A 134 18.01 6.94 5.11
C VAL A 134 18.46 6.63 3.70
N LYS A 135 19.47 5.77 3.57
CA LYS A 135 20.10 5.38 2.30
C LYS A 135 19.91 3.91 1.94
N THR A 136 19.44 3.10 2.88
CA THR A 136 19.13 1.68 2.69
C THR A 136 17.82 1.32 3.40
N ALA A 137 17.20 0.21 3.02
CA ALA A 137 15.99 -0.29 3.68
C ALA A 137 16.23 -0.55 5.17
N ARG A 138 17.34 -1.22 5.48
CA ARG A 138 17.77 -1.54 6.84
C ARG A 138 17.99 -0.30 7.70
N GLU A 139 18.58 0.77 7.15
CA GLU A 139 18.68 2.07 7.86
C GLU A 139 17.29 2.65 8.18
N GLY A 140 16.33 2.51 7.26
CA GLY A 140 14.92 2.85 7.48
C GLY A 140 14.31 2.14 8.67
N VAL A 141 14.47 0.82 8.74
CA VAL A 141 13.97 -0.02 9.84
C VAL A 141 14.55 0.42 11.18
N LEU A 142 15.88 0.56 11.24
CA LEU A 142 16.57 0.94 12.48
C LEU A 142 16.26 2.38 12.91
N ARG A 143 16.02 3.28 11.96
CA ARG A 143 15.62 4.66 12.27
C ARG A 143 14.22 4.69 12.87
N LEU A 144 13.25 4.02 12.24
CA LEU A 144 11.88 3.95 12.76
C LEU A 144 11.85 3.29 14.13
N GLY A 145 12.58 2.17 14.29
CA GLY A 145 12.73 1.47 15.56
C GLY A 145 13.18 2.39 16.70
N LYS A 146 14.24 3.18 16.48
CA LYS A 146 14.71 4.16 17.48
C LYS A 146 13.69 5.23 17.83
N ILE A 147 12.91 5.71 16.85
CA ILE A 147 11.86 6.70 17.10
C ILE A 147 10.75 6.07 17.96
N LEU A 148 10.38 4.82 17.68
CA LEU A 148 9.40 4.08 18.49
C LEU A 148 9.91 3.85 19.92
N GLU A 149 11.17 3.46 20.09
CA GLU A 149 11.82 3.27 21.40
C GLU A 149 11.81 4.57 22.23
N GLU A 150 12.07 5.72 21.60
CA GLU A 150 12.22 7.01 22.30
C GLU A 150 10.88 7.72 22.56
N TYR A 151 9.95 7.65 21.62
CA TYR A 151 8.73 8.46 21.64
C TYR A 151 7.43 7.65 21.72
N GLY A 152 7.52 6.35 21.44
CA GLY A 152 6.38 5.46 21.36
C GLY A 152 5.39 5.78 20.23
N THR A 153 4.33 4.99 20.16
CA THR A 153 3.24 5.13 19.17
C THR A 153 1.86 4.98 19.80
N TYR A 154 0.87 5.67 19.22
CA TYR A 154 -0.54 5.53 19.59
C TYR A 154 -1.30 4.49 18.75
N GLU A 155 -0.61 3.75 17.87
CA GLU A 155 -1.19 2.83 16.90
C GLU A 155 -0.50 1.46 16.87
N SER A 156 -1.04 0.53 16.09
CA SER A 156 -0.40 -0.75 15.82
C SER A 156 -0.31 -0.91 14.32
N ASN A 157 0.90 -0.79 13.77
CA ASN A 157 1.15 -0.59 12.35
C ASN A 157 2.19 -1.57 11.81
N GLY A 158 1.99 -1.97 10.55
CA GLY A 158 2.95 -2.63 9.69
C GLY A 158 3.52 -1.65 8.67
N ILE A 159 4.83 -1.70 8.43
CA ILE A 159 5.55 -0.74 7.59
C ILE A 159 6.49 -1.50 6.67
N ALA A 160 6.41 -1.22 5.37
CA ALA A 160 7.31 -1.78 4.38
C ALA A 160 8.38 -0.75 4.01
N ILE A 161 9.64 -1.17 4.09
CA ILE A 161 10.79 -0.37 3.65
C ILE A 161 11.64 -1.24 2.73
N SER A 162 11.99 -0.74 1.56
CA SER A 162 12.79 -1.48 0.58
C SER A 162 13.86 -0.65 -0.08
N ASP A 163 14.91 -1.30 -0.52
CA ASP A 163 15.83 -0.80 -1.52
C ASP A 163 15.92 -1.83 -2.66
N VAL A 164 16.83 -1.62 -3.61
CA VAL A 164 16.96 -2.52 -4.77
C VAL A 164 17.36 -3.96 -4.40
N ASN A 165 17.89 -4.18 -3.18
CA ASN A 165 18.40 -5.48 -2.75
C ASN A 165 17.42 -6.22 -1.84
N GLU A 166 16.73 -5.52 -0.94
CA GLU A 166 15.94 -6.14 0.11
C GLU A 166 14.66 -5.36 0.43
N ILE A 167 13.69 -6.08 1.00
CA ILE A 167 12.45 -5.52 1.56
C ILE A 167 12.40 -5.97 3.01
N TRP A 168 12.07 -5.03 3.90
CA TRP A 168 11.82 -5.27 5.32
C TRP A 168 10.38 -4.95 5.65
N TRP A 169 9.74 -5.84 6.41
CA TRP A 169 8.43 -5.62 7.02
C TRP A 169 8.61 -5.40 8.51
N LEU A 170 8.40 -4.18 8.98
CA LEU A 170 8.42 -3.81 10.40
C LEU A 170 6.99 -3.83 10.94
N GLU A 171 6.79 -4.41 12.12
CA GLU A 171 5.54 -4.39 12.88
C GLU A 171 5.79 -3.77 14.25
N THR A 172 5.02 -2.74 14.59
CA THR A 172 5.05 -2.12 15.93
C THR A 172 4.36 -3.04 16.94
N ILE A 173 4.95 -3.20 18.12
CA ILE A 173 4.48 -4.08 19.20
C ILE A 173 4.27 -3.25 20.46
N GLY A 174 3.02 -3.06 20.88
CA GLY A 174 2.75 -2.23 22.06
C GLY A 174 3.00 -0.74 21.78
N GLY A 175 3.42 -0.02 22.80
CA GLY A 175 3.73 1.41 22.74
C GLY A 175 5.11 1.72 22.16
N HIS A 176 6.12 0.89 22.41
CA HIS A 176 7.53 1.20 22.13
C HIS A 176 8.28 0.08 21.42
N HIS A 177 7.90 -1.18 21.65
CA HIS A 177 8.60 -2.30 21.05
C HIS A 177 8.29 -2.43 19.55
N TRP A 178 9.17 -3.09 18.82
CA TRP A 178 9.01 -3.35 17.39
C TRP A 178 9.80 -4.59 16.99
N MET A 179 9.39 -5.20 15.88
CA MET A 179 10.13 -6.26 15.22
C MET A 179 10.06 -6.07 13.71
N ALA A 180 11.03 -6.59 12.98
CA ALA A 180 11.03 -6.57 11.53
C ALA A 180 11.59 -7.87 10.97
N ARG A 181 10.99 -8.33 9.87
CA ARG A 181 11.42 -9.52 9.13
C ARG A 181 11.76 -9.13 7.70
N ARG A 182 12.91 -9.59 7.22
CA ARG A 182 13.28 -9.46 5.81
C ARG A 182 12.37 -10.34 4.96
N VAL A 183 11.85 -9.81 3.87
CA VAL A 183 11.10 -10.59 2.90
C VAL A 183 12.08 -11.50 2.16
N PRO A 184 11.85 -12.83 2.12
CA PRO A 184 12.71 -13.73 1.37
C PRO A 184 12.74 -13.33 -0.11
N ASP A 185 13.92 -13.37 -0.73
CA ASP A 185 14.10 -12.89 -2.10
C ASP A 185 13.17 -13.59 -3.10
N ASP A 186 12.90 -14.90 -2.92
CA ASP A 186 12.10 -15.72 -3.83
C ASP A 186 10.63 -15.89 -3.38
N ALA A 187 10.17 -15.06 -2.45
CA ALA A 187 8.81 -15.09 -1.93
C ALA A 187 8.06 -13.77 -2.16
N TYR A 188 6.73 -13.85 -2.02
CA TYR A 188 5.87 -12.70 -1.78
C TYR A 188 5.27 -12.78 -0.37
N VAL A 189 4.87 -11.62 0.17
CA VAL A 189 4.20 -11.47 1.47
C VAL A 189 2.80 -10.93 1.26
N THR A 190 1.85 -11.40 2.06
CA THR A 190 0.47 -10.90 2.09
C THR A 190 0.15 -10.36 3.48
N ASN A 191 -0.17 -9.07 3.59
CA ASN A 191 -0.50 -8.48 4.88
C ASN A 191 -1.82 -7.70 4.80
N PRO A 192 -2.93 -8.26 5.30
CA PRO A 192 -4.14 -7.49 5.59
C PRO A 192 -3.98 -6.76 6.94
N ASN A 193 -5.08 -6.23 7.49
CA ASN A 193 -5.09 -5.51 8.76
C ASN A 193 -5.02 -6.42 10.00
N GLN A 194 -4.00 -7.29 10.03
CA GLN A 194 -3.72 -8.24 11.09
C GLN A 194 -2.21 -8.37 11.23
N LEU A 195 -1.72 -8.57 12.45
CA LEU A 195 -0.30 -8.82 12.65
C LEU A 195 0.09 -10.07 11.85
N GLY A 196 1.07 -9.90 10.98
CA GLY A 196 1.37 -10.79 9.88
C GLY A 196 2.50 -11.75 10.15
N SER A 197 3.57 -11.37 10.84
CA SER A 197 4.74 -12.23 11.00
C SER A 197 4.40 -13.49 11.78
N ASP A 198 4.51 -14.65 11.13
CA ASP A 198 4.17 -15.98 11.68
C ASP A 198 5.37 -16.74 12.26
N TYR A 199 6.57 -16.18 12.14
CA TYR A 199 7.81 -16.74 12.63
C TYR A 199 8.82 -15.63 12.87
N PHE A 200 9.60 -15.74 13.95
CA PHE A 200 10.68 -14.82 14.28
C PHE A 200 11.82 -15.55 15.01
N GLU A 201 13.06 -15.16 14.72
CA GLU A 201 14.27 -15.72 15.34
C GLU A 201 15.12 -14.60 15.95
N PHE A 202 15.33 -14.65 17.27
CA PHE A 202 16.23 -13.73 17.96
C PHE A 202 17.69 -14.02 17.60
N GLY A 203 18.53 -12.98 17.56
CA GLY A 203 19.96 -13.13 17.30
C GLY A 203 20.35 -13.43 15.85
N ASN A 204 19.40 -13.31 14.91
CA ASN A 204 19.64 -13.47 13.47
C ASN A 204 19.42 -12.14 12.72
N PRO A 205 20.36 -11.17 12.83
CA PRO A 205 20.20 -9.82 12.28
C PRO A 205 20.13 -9.77 10.76
N ASP A 206 20.53 -10.81 10.05
CA ASP A 206 20.47 -10.87 8.58
C ASP A 206 19.03 -10.97 8.08
N GLU A 207 18.16 -11.66 8.83
CA GLU A 207 16.77 -11.91 8.45
C GLU A 207 15.75 -11.26 9.40
N PHE A 208 16.16 -10.93 10.63
CA PHE A 208 15.27 -10.41 11.68
C PHE A 208 15.92 -9.25 12.45
N LEU A 209 15.18 -8.18 12.65
CA LEU A 209 15.57 -7.04 13.49
C LEU A 209 14.48 -6.81 14.55
N CYS A 210 14.83 -6.28 15.71
CA CYS A 210 13.85 -5.92 16.72
C CYS A 210 14.42 -4.89 17.69
N ASP A 211 13.53 -4.36 18.52
CA ASP A 211 13.90 -3.72 19.77
C ASP A 211 14.88 -4.61 20.56
N PRO A 212 16.02 -4.07 21.04
CA PRO A 212 16.98 -4.79 21.87
C PRO A 212 16.39 -5.47 23.12
N ASP A 213 15.31 -4.95 23.69
CA ASP A 213 14.66 -5.49 24.90
C ASP A 213 13.55 -6.51 24.60
N LEU A 214 13.22 -6.76 23.32
CA LEU A 214 12.07 -7.59 22.95
C LEU A 214 12.15 -9.02 23.52
N GLU A 215 13.34 -9.63 23.55
CA GLU A 215 13.53 -10.99 24.10
C GLU A 215 13.27 -11.03 25.61
N HIS A 216 13.69 -9.98 26.33
CA HIS A 216 13.42 -9.85 27.76
C HIS A 216 11.92 -9.64 27.99
N PHE A 217 11.30 -8.71 27.25
CA PHE A 217 9.87 -8.40 27.31
C PHE A 217 8.99 -9.65 27.12
N VAL A 218 9.25 -10.46 26.09
CA VAL A 218 8.42 -11.67 25.85
C VAL A 218 8.59 -12.72 26.95
N THR A 219 9.75 -12.76 27.59
CA THR A 219 10.05 -13.70 28.67
C THR A 219 9.42 -13.25 29.99
N GLU A 220 9.62 -11.98 30.36
CA GLU A 220 9.09 -11.38 31.60
C GLU A 220 7.56 -11.45 31.65
N TYR A 221 6.90 -11.12 30.55
CA TYR A 221 5.43 -11.04 30.47
C TYR A 221 4.77 -12.33 29.95
N HIS A 222 5.51 -13.45 29.87
CA HIS A 222 5.01 -14.76 29.46
C HIS A 222 4.28 -14.74 28.09
N LEU A 223 4.86 -14.06 27.11
CA LEU A 223 4.29 -13.90 25.77
C LEU A 223 4.74 -14.98 24.76
N ILE A 224 5.71 -15.81 25.12
CA ILE A 224 6.07 -17.01 24.36
C ILE A 224 4.98 -18.07 24.58
N LEU A 225 4.04 -18.18 23.64
CA LEU A 225 2.86 -19.05 23.73
C LEU A 225 3.00 -20.36 22.93
N ASP A 226 4.04 -20.46 22.11
CA ASP A 226 4.34 -21.68 21.36
C ASP A 226 4.65 -22.84 22.30
N GLN A 227 4.31 -24.05 21.86
CA GLN A 227 4.72 -25.26 22.58
C GLN A 227 6.25 -25.42 22.49
N GLU A 228 6.85 -26.04 23.51
CA GLU A 228 8.29 -26.27 23.55
C GLU A 228 8.81 -26.89 22.23
N GLY A 229 9.88 -26.29 21.68
CA GLY A 229 10.52 -26.73 20.45
C GLY A 229 9.85 -26.29 19.14
N LYS A 230 8.79 -25.47 19.16
CA LYS A 230 8.10 -24.99 17.94
C LYS A 230 8.56 -23.62 17.40
N GLY A 231 9.51 -22.97 18.05
CA GLY A 231 9.97 -21.62 17.69
C GLY A 231 9.11 -20.52 18.33
N PHE A 232 9.28 -19.27 17.88
CA PHE A 232 8.50 -18.12 18.36
C PHE A 232 7.62 -17.58 17.22
N ASN A 233 6.31 -17.63 17.42
CA ASN A 233 5.32 -17.11 16.47
C ASN A 233 4.72 -15.78 16.99
N PRO A 234 5.10 -14.63 16.38
CA PRO A 234 4.62 -13.34 16.81
C PRO A 234 3.10 -13.15 16.75
N ARG A 235 2.37 -13.87 15.87
CA ARG A 235 0.90 -13.80 15.83
C ARG A 235 0.27 -14.27 17.13
N TYR A 236 0.86 -15.27 17.79
CA TYR A 236 0.37 -15.77 19.08
C TYR A 236 0.72 -14.81 20.21
N ALA A 237 1.97 -14.35 20.23
CA ALA A 237 2.48 -13.46 21.25
C ALA A 237 1.77 -12.09 21.23
N PHE A 238 1.72 -11.46 20.05
CA PHE A 238 1.40 -10.05 19.89
C PHE A 238 0.14 -9.79 19.08
N GLY A 239 -0.20 -10.68 18.15
CA GLY A 239 -1.31 -10.52 17.22
C GLY A 239 -2.68 -10.82 17.82
N SER A 240 -3.63 -11.11 16.94
CA SER A 240 -4.99 -11.49 17.31
C SER A 240 -5.52 -12.66 16.46
N GLN A 241 -6.49 -13.38 17.02
CA GLN A 241 -7.22 -14.47 16.37
C GLN A 241 -8.72 -14.33 16.70
N LYS A 242 -9.31 -13.20 16.31
CA LYS A 242 -10.71 -12.85 16.60
C LYS A 242 -11.62 -13.35 15.48
N ASP A 243 -12.90 -13.57 15.78
CA ASP A 243 -13.87 -13.93 14.73
C ASP A 243 -13.96 -12.87 13.64
N LYS A 244 -13.77 -11.58 13.96
CA LYS A 244 -13.70 -10.51 12.96
C LYS A 244 -12.61 -10.75 11.92
N ASP A 245 -11.45 -11.29 12.31
CA ASP A 245 -10.32 -11.54 11.40
C ASP A 245 -10.67 -12.58 10.32
N ARG A 246 -11.59 -13.51 10.64
CA ARG A 246 -12.14 -14.51 9.71
C ARG A 246 -13.00 -13.93 8.60
N HIS A 247 -13.41 -12.67 8.73
CA HIS A 247 -14.24 -11.98 7.75
C HIS A 247 -13.56 -10.76 7.12
N TYR A 248 -12.68 -10.13 7.90
CA TYR A 248 -12.07 -8.84 7.53
C TYR A 248 -10.63 -8.99 7.02
N ASN A 249 -9.89 -10.01 7.47
CA ASN A 249 -8.44 -10.10 7.28
C ASN A 249 -8.02 -11.35 6.52
N THR A 250 -8.18 -12.53 7.12
CA THR A 250 -7.76 -13.82 6.55
C THR A 250 -8.28 -14.07 5.12
N PRO A 251 -9.52 -13.67 4.72
CA PRO A 251 -9.97 -13.89 3.35
C PRO A 251 -9.16 -13.08 2.33
N ARG A 252 -8.64 -11.91 2.69
CA ARG A 252 -7.80 -11.10 1.77
C ARG A 252 -6.43 -11.74 1.58
N ALA A 253 -5.79 -12.21 2.65
CA ALA A 253 -4.55 -12.98 2.54
C ALA A 253 -4.75 -14.23 1.67
N TRP A 254 -5.85 -14.95 1.89
CA TRP A 254 -6.27 -16.09 1.08
C TRP A 254 -6.43 -15.74 -0.40
N ALA A 255 -7.14 -14.66 -0.73
CA ALA A 255 -7.37 -14.30 -2.13
C ALA A 255 -6.07 -14.01 -2.89
N ILE A 256 -5.12 -13.33 -2.24
CA ILE A 256 -3.80 -13.09 -2.80
C ILE A 256 -3.06 -14.42 -3.03
N GLN A 257 -3.06 -15.32 -2.02
CA GLN A 257 -2.37 -16.60 -2.14
C GLN A 257 -3.02 -17.53 -3.15
N ARG A 258 -4.36 -17.58 -3.23
CA ARG A 258 -5.09 -18.34 -4.25
C ARG A 258 -4.69 -17.90 -5.66
N PHE A 259 -4.50 -16.60 -5.89
CA PHE A 259 -4.08 -16.10 -7.20
C PHE A 259 -2.63 -16.47 -7.52
N LEU A 260 -1.71 -16.40 -6.55
CA LEU A 260 -0.27 -16.66 -6.74
C LEU A 260 0.17 -18.10 -6.45
N ASN A 261 -0.74 -18.95 -5.99
CA ASN A 261 -0.57 -20.38 -5.69
C ASN A 261 -1.91 -21.14 -5.82
N PRO A 262 -2.53 -21.18 -7.03
CA PRO A 262 -3.83 -21.79 -7.24
C PRO A 262 -3.83 -23.31 -6.97
N GLU A 263 -2.67 -23.95 -6.92
CA GLU A 263 -2.49 -25.35 -6.56
C GLU A 263 -2.72 -25.66 -5.06
N ILE A 264 -2.75 -24.63 -4.20
CA ILE A 264 -2.91 -24.79 -2.75
C ILE A 264 -4.38 -24.56 -2.36
N GLU A 265 -5.03 -25.60 -1.88
CA GLU A 265 -6.36 -25.48 -1.27
C GLU A 265 -6.27 -24.94 0.15
N GLN A 266 -6.96 -23.83 0.43
CA GLN A 266 -6.96 -23.14 1.71
C GLN A 266 -8.38 -22.71 2.09
N ASP A 267 -8.69 -22.75 3.39
CA ASP A 267 -9.90 -22.11 3.93
C ASP A 267 -9.66 -20.59 4.04
N PRO A 268 -10.51 -19.73 3.42
CA PRO A 268 -10.40 -18.27 3.54
C PRO A 268 -10.46 -17.74 4.98
N ARG A 269 -10.96 -18.53 5.94
CA ARG A 269 -11.08 -18.16 7.36
C ARG A 269 -9.94 -18.66 8.23
N SER A 270 -8.95 -19.34 7.66
CA SER A 270 -7.87 -19.95 8.42
C SER A 270 -6.91 -18.91 9.00
N PHE A 271 -6.55 -19.08 10.28
CA PHE A 271 -5.47 -18.31 10.91
C PHE A 271 -4.07 -18.79 10.53
N GLU A 272 -3.99 -19.94 9.84
CA GLU A 272 -2.74 -20.58 9.44
C GLU A 272 -2.33 -20.23 8.00
N ILE A 273 -3.01 -19.26 7.36
CA ILE A 273 -2.56 -18.72 6.07
C ILE A 273 -1.13 -18.17 6.27
N PRO A 274 -0.11 -18.72 5.57
CA PRO A 274 1.29 -18.32 5.76
C PRO A 274 1.48 -16.82 5.53
N TRP A 275 2.44 -16.21 6.22
CA TRP A 275 2.78 -14.80 5.98
C TRP A 275 3.36 -14.56 4.58
N CYS A 276 4.22 -15.48 4.14
CA CYS A 276 4.85 -15.44 2.83
C CYS A 276 4.77 -16.80 2.12
N GLN A 277 4.78 -16.77 0.79
CA GLN A 277 4.77 -17.95 -0.09
C GLN A 277 5.69 -17.73 -1.29
N LYS A 278 6.13 -18.82 -1.93
CA LYS A 278 6.81 -18.75 -3.22
C LYS A 278 5.76 -18.84 -4.33
N PRO A 279 5.68 -17.88 -5.25
CA PRO A 279 4.63 -17.87 -6.26
C PRO A 279 4.87 -18.96 -7.32
N TYR A 280 3.81 -19.53 -7.91
CA TYR A 280 3.95 -20.59 -8.94
C TYR A 280 4.65 -20.09 -10.22
N ARG A 281 4.70 -18.77 -10.42
CA ARG A 281 5.43 -18.07 -11.48
C ARG A 281 5.93 -16.72 -10.99
N LYS A 282 6.78 -16.07 -11.78
CA LYS A 282 7.18 -14.69 -11.50
C LYS A 282 5.99 -13.73 -11.48
N VAL A 283 6.02 -12.76 -10.55
CA VAL A 283 4.96 -11.77 -10.34
C VAL A 283 5.26 -10.48 -11.11
N THR A 284 4.28 -9.97 -11.86
CA THR A 284 4.37 -8.72 -12.62
C THR A 284 3.69 -7.53 -11.91
N ILE A 285 3.83 -6.32 -12.47
CA ILE A 285 3.10 -5.14 -11.95
C ILE A 285 1.58 -5.29 -12.17
N GLU A 286 1.18 -5.90 -13.29
CA GLU A 286 -0.22 -6.21 -13.61
C GLU A 286 -0.80 -7.19 -12.60
N ASP A 287 -0.04 -8.22 -12.22
CA ASP A 287 -0.47 -9.15 -11.17
C ASP A 287 -0.73 -8.41 -9.86
N VAL A 288 0.17 -7.51 -9.45
CA VAL A 288 0.01 -6.70 -8.24
C VAL A 288 -1.24 -5.81 -8.33
N LYS A 289 -1.44 -5.11 -9.46
CA LYS A 289 -2.63 -4.28 -9.69
C LYS A 289 -3.91 -5.12 -9.65
N TYR A 290 -3.93 -6.28 -10.29
CA TYR A 290 -5.07 -7.19 -10.29
C TYR A 290 -5.41 -7.69 -8.88
N ILE A 291 -4.39 -8.15 -8.15
CA ILE A 291 -4.51 -8.62 -6.77
C ILE A 291 -5.07 -7.52 -5.85
N LEU A 292 -4.56 -6.30 -5.95
CA LEU A 292 -5.04 -5.16 -5.14
C LEU A 292 -6.40 -4.62 -5.61
N SER A 293 -6.91 -5.10 -6.75
CA SER A 293 -8.27 -4.87 -7.24
C SER A 293 -9.22 -6.02 -6.90
N ASN A 294 -8.74 -7.08 -6.24
CA ASN A 294 -9.49 -8.31 -6.07
C ASN A 294 -10.74 -8.12 -5.20
N HIS A 295 -11.85 -8.66 -5.69
CA HIS A 295 -13.13 -8.72 -4.98
C HIS A 295 -13.67 -10.15 -4.92
N TYR A 296 -12.78 -11.15 -4.88
CA TYR A 296 -13.08 -12.58 -4.83
C TYR A 296 -13.69 -13.15 -6.12
N GLN A 297 -13.28 -12.65 -7.29
CA GLN A 297 -13.72 -13.16 -8.58
C GLN A 297 -13.60 -14.69 -8.68
N ASP A 298 -14.56 -15.29 -9.39
CA ASP A 298 -14.71 -16.74 -9.55
C ASP A 298 -14.86 -17.49 -8.21
N THR A 299 -15.67 -16.92 -7.30
CA THR A 299 -16.05 -17.55 -6.04
C THR A 299 -17.46 -17.11 -5.62
N ILE A 300 -18.06 -17.86 -4.68
CA ILE A 300 -19.35 -17.48 -4.03
C ILE A 300 -19.28 -16.20 -3.19
N TYR A 301 -18.09 -15.60 -3.02
CA TYR A 301 -17.87 -14.40 -2.21
C TYR A 301 -17.76 -13.12 -3.05
N ASP A 302 -17.81 -13.23 -4.38
CA ASP A 302 -17.74 -12.08 -5.29
C ASP A 302 -19.03 -11.24 -5.22
N PRO A 303 -18.98 -9.96 -4.83
CA PRO A 303 -20.16 -9.10 -4.80
C PRO A 303 -20.75 -8.82 -6.19
N TYR A 304 -19.99 -9.02 -7.27
CA TYR A 304 -20.46 -8.85 -8.64
C TYR A 304 -20.66 -10.19 -9.37
N GLY A 305 -20.33 -11.31 -8.71
CA GLY A 305 -20.35 -12.63 -9.32
C GLY A 305 -21.75 -13.23 -9.43
N PRO A 306 -21.97 -14.15 -10.38
CA PRO A 306 -23.23 -14.89 -10.49
C PRO A 306 -23.34 -16.03 -9.47
N GLU A 307 -22.26 -16.36 -8.78
CA GLU A 307 -22.17 -17.44 -7.79
C GLU A 307 -22.50 -16.95 -6.37
N GLY A 308 -22.98 -17.85 -5.53
CA GLY A 308 -23.31 -17.56 -4.13
C GLY A 308 -24.72 -16.99 -3.93
N ASP A 309 -24.99 -16.54 -2.71
CA ASP A 309 -26.22 -15.84 -2.34
C ASP A 309 -25.89 -14.45 -1.73
N HIS A 310 -26.92 -13.65 -1.45
CA HIS A 310 -26.75 -12.31 -0.89
C HIS A 310 -25.96 -12.29 0.44
N VAL A 311 -25.95 -13.41 1.18
CA VAL A 311 -25.18 -13.52 2.43
C VAL A 311 -23.72 -13.80 2.11
N SER A 312 -23.42 -14.82 1.28
CA SER A 312 -22.04 -15.19 0.94
C SER A 312 -21.31 -14.04 0.25
N GLN A 313 -21.97 -13.35 -0.68
CA GLN A 313 -21.42 -12.21 -1.44
C GLN A 313 -21.13 -10.96 -0.58
N ARG A 314 -21.64 -10.91 0.65
CA ARG A 314 -21.38 -9.82 1.62
C ARG A 314 -20.62 -10.30 2.86
N THR A 315 -20.12 -11.54 2.84
CA THR A 315 -19.51 -12.16 4.03
C THR A 315 -18.10 -11.64 4.31
N PHE A 316 -17.37 -11.21 3.27
CA PHE A 316 -15.97 -10.81 3.36
C PHE A 316 -15.72 -9.39 2.89
N ARG A 317 -14.78 -8.71 3.54
CA ARG A 317 -14.25 -7.41 3.08
C ARG A 317 -13.32 -7.64 1.89
N THR A 318 -13.69 -7.14 0.72
CA THR A 318 -12.87 -7.21 -0.50
C THR A 318 -11.52 -6.47 -0.36
N ILE A 319 -10.57 -6.76 -1.25
CA ILE A 319 -9.30 -6.01 -1.33
C ILE A 319 -9.57 -4.70 -2.08
N GLY A 320 -9.99 -4.81 -3.35
CA GLY A 320 -10.50 -3.68 -4.11
C GLY A 320 -11.83 -3.23 -3.50
N ILE A 321 -11.88 -2.01 -2.98
CA ILE A 321 -13.02 -1.53 -2.19
C ILE A 321 -13.36 -0.07 -2.48
N ASN A 322 -14.62 0.29 -2.31
CA ASN A 322 -15.16 1.62 -2.61
C ASN A 322 -14.44 2.77 -1.89
N ARG A 323 -13.71 2.53 -0.80
CA ARG A 323 -13.07 3.55 0.05
C ARG A 323 -11.55 3.62 -0.08
N THR A 324 -10.96 2.86 -1.02
CA THR A 324 -9.55 3.03 -1.38
C THR A 324 -9.31 4.46 -1.84
N SER A 325 -8.43 5.18 -1.15
CA SER A 325 -8.03 6.55 -1.45
C SER A 325 -6.99 6.54 -2.55
N GLN A 326 -5.90 5.82 -2.32
CA GLN A 326 -4.79 5.64 -3.26
C GLN A 326 -4.23 4.23 -3.17
N THR A 327 -3.50 3.85 -4.21
CA THR A 327 -2.61 2.69 -4.18
C THR A 327 -1.29 3.10 -4.81
N ALA A 328 -0.20 2.79 -4.10
CA ALA A 328 1.15 2.97 -4.58
C ALA A 328 1.80 1.59 -4.77
N ILE A 329 2.40 1.36 -5.93
CA ILE A 329 3.29 0.24 -6.21
C ILE A 329 4.69 0.82 -6.42
N LEU A 330 5.54 0.67 -5.40
CA LEU A 330 6.91 1.15 -5.37
C LEU A 330 7.83 0.05 -5.94
N GLN A 331 8.31 0.25 -7.16
CA GLN A 331 9.17 -0.70 -7.87
C GLN A 331 10.61 -0.18 -7.92
N LEU A 332 11.57 -0.97 -7.42
CA LEU A 332 12.99 -0.66 -7.51
C LEU A 332 13.69 -1.67 -8.42
N ARG A 333 14.02 -1.22 -9.63
CA ARG A 333 14.51 -2.05 -10.73
C ARG A 333 16.02 -2.24 -10.64
N PRO A 334 16.56 -3.48 -10.65
CA PRO A 334 18.00 -3.71 -10.58
C PRO A 334 18.69 -3.34 -11.90
N ASN A 335 20.00 -3.07 -11.82
CA ASN A 335 20.85 -2.82 -12.99
C ASN A 335 20.38 -1.66 -13.88
N LYS A 336 19.73 -0.64 -13.29
CA LYS A 336 19.35 0.61 -13.94
C LYS A 336 20.20 1.77 -13.43
N PRO A 337 20.37 2.84 -14.23
CA PRO A 337 20.87 4.12 -13.72
C PRO A 337 20.03 4.60 -12.53
N GLN A 338 20.65 5.29 -11.59
CA GLN A 338 20.01 5.77 -10.36
C GLN A 338 18.71 6.53 -10.65
N GLU A 339 18.68 7.29 -11.74
CA GLU A 339 17.59 8.12 -12.23
C GLU A 339 16.32 7.34 -12.60
N THR A 340 16.47 6.05 -12.91
CA THR A 340 15.36 5.20 -13.41
C THR A 340 15.17 3.91 -12.63
N THR A 341 15.99 3.67 -11.59
CA THR A 341 15.81 2.54 -10.67
C THR A 341 14.43 2.58 -10.02
N GLY A 342 14.04 3.72 -9.45
CA GLY A 342 12.74 3.89 -8.81
C GLY A 342 11.63 4.28 -9.77
N ILE A 343 10.57 3.46 -9.81
CA ILE A 343 9.30 3.77 -10.47
C ILE A 343 8.20 3.68 -9.41
N GLN A 344 7.39 4.73 -9.29
CA GLN A 344 6.21 4.74 -8.44
C GLN A 344 4.98 4.67 -9.32
N TRP A 345 4.31 3.51 -9.32
CA TRP A 345 3.02 3.38 -10.00
C TRP A 345 1.92 3.83 -9.05
N ILE A 346 1.04 4.71 -9.53
CA ILE A 346 -0.05 5.28 -8.74
C ILE A 346 -1.40 4.94 -9.35
N SER A 347 -2.36 4.63 -8.47
CA SER A 347 -3.78 4.54 -8.77
C SER A 347 -4.56 5.33 -7.71
N TYR A 348 -5.69 5.93 -8.09
CA TYR A 348 -6.59 6.63 -7.16
C TYR A 348 -8.01 6.08 -7.22
N GLY A 349 -8.67 6.06 -6.05
CA GLY A 349 -10.03 5.55 -5.93
C GLY A 349 -10.11 4.02 -5.89
N SER A 350 -11.33 3.51 -6.10
CA SER A 350 -11.64 2.08 -6.04
C SER A 350 -10.90 1.30 -7.13
N MET A 351 -10.05 0.37 -6.72
CA MET A 351 -9.10 -0.33 -7.60
C MET A 351 -9.69 -1.12 -8.78
N PRO A 352 -10.90 -1.69 -8.72
CA PRO A 352 -11.52 -2.31 -9.90
C PRO A 352 -11.82 -1.35 -11.06
N TYR A 353 -11.81 -0.04 -10.83
CA TYR A 353 -12.32 0.98 -11.77
C TYR A 353 -11.24 1.95 -12.28
N ASN A 354 -9.96 1.68 -12.02
CA ASN A 354 -8.86 2.57 -12.33
C ASN A 354 -7.66 1.81 -12.93
N THR A 355 -6.62 2.55 -13.31
CA THR A 355 -5.35 2.01 -13.82
C THR A 355 -4.16 2.40 -12.94
N ALA A 356 -3.04 1.69 -13.09
CA ALA A 356 -1.76 2.02 -12.47
C ALA A 356 -0.86 2.78 -13.44
N VAL A 357 -0.45 3.99 -13.06
CA VAL A 357 0.31 4.90 -13.92
C VAL A 357 1.75 5.03 -13.40
N PRO A 358 2.78 4.70 -14.20
CA PRO A 358 4.16 4.77 -13.75
C PRO A 358 4.73 6.19 -13.81
N PHE A 359 5.32 6.63 -12.72
CA PHE A 359 6.11 7.87 -12.68
C PHE A 359 7.56 7.60 -12.30
N PHE A 360 8.48 8.26 -13.00
CA PHE A 360 9.88 8.37 -12.57
C PHE A 360 9.93 9.26 -11.32
N THR A 361 10.69 8.84 -10.31
CA THR A 361 10.73 9.53 -9.00
C THR A 361 11.90 10.47 -8.82
N GLN A 362 12.91 10.41 -9.70
CA GLN A 362 14.06 11.31 -9.67
C GLN A 362 13.77 12.63 -10.41
N VAL A 363 12.71 13.31 -9.97
CA VAL A 363 12.16 14.56 -10.51
C VAL A 363 11.97 15.59 -9.40
N ASP A 364 11.73 16.86 -9.74
CA ASP A 364 11.46 17.93 -8.78
C ASP A 364 9.98 18.32 -8.69
N THR A 365 9.16 17.88 -9.66
CA THR A 365 7.70 18.06 -9.64
C THR A 365 6.94 16.84 -10.19
N THR A 366 5.63 16.81 -9.95
CA THR A 366 4.68 15.80 -10.43
C THR A 366 3.59 16.46 -11.28
N PRO A 367 3.00 15.75 -12.27
CA PRO A 367 1.98 16.33 -13.12
C PRO A 367 0.73 16.80 -12.36
N ASP A 368 0.19 17.96 -12.74
CA ASP A 368 -0.93 18.62 -12.04
C ASP A 368 -2.17 17.72 -11.90
N TYR A 369 -2.47 16.89 -12.91
CA TYR A 369 -3.61 15.97 -12.89
C TYR A 369 -3.57 14.97 -11.72
N PHE A 370 -2.36 14.68 -11.19
CA PHE A 370 -2.13 13.82 -10.02
C PHE A 370 -1.77 14.61 -8.75
N ALA A 371 -1.21 15.81 -8.88
CA ALA A 371 -0.71 16.60 -7.77
C ALA A 371 -1.72 17.61 -7.20
N ASN A 372 -2.69 18.05 -7.99
CA ASN A 372 -3.57 19.17 -7.67
C ASN A 372 -5.00 18.74 -7.30
N THR A 373 -5.14 17.62 -6.60
CA THR A 373 -6.43 17.22 -6.01
C THR A 373 -6.86 18.26 -4.97
N THR A 374 -8.12 18.70 -5.04
CA THR A 374 -8.71 19.62 -4.06
C THR A 374 -9.96 19.01 -3.42
N ALA A 375 -10.60 19.71 -2.47
CA ALA A 375 -11.88 19.27 -1.90
C ALA A 375 -13.05 19.32 -2.91
N LYS A 376 -12.89 20.07 -4.01
CA LYS A 376 -13.92 20.20 -5.04
C LYS A 376 -13.83 19.01 -6.01
N VAL A 377 -14.94 18.29 -6.14
CA VAL A 377 -15.09 17.25 -7.18
C VAL A 377 -14.96 17.88 -8.56
N THR A 378 -14.11 17.31 -9.41
CA THR A 378 -13.84 17.75 -10.78
C THR A 378 -13.36 16.58 -11.64
N THR A 379 -13.39 16.71 -12.96
CA THR A 379 -12.72 15.78 -13.89
C THR A 379 -11.27 16.18 -14.15
N ASP A 380 -10.84 17.38 -13.73
CA ASP A 380 -9.45 17.86 -13.87
C ASP A 380 -8.46 17.22 -12.86
N SER A 381 -8.89 16.19 -12.13
CA SER A 381 -8.09 15.49 -11.13
C SER A 381 -8.29 14.00 -11.29
N PHE A 382 -7.20 13.25 -11.41
CA PHE A 382 -7.25 11.80 -11.57
C PHE A 382 -7.97 11.13 -10.40
N TYR A 383 -7.83 11.65 -9.17
CA TYR A 383 -8.55 11.14 -8.02
C TYR A 383 -10.07 11.23 -8.20
N TRP A 384 -10.58 12.42 -8.54
CA TRP A 384 -12.01 12.64 -8.66
C TRP A 384 -12.61 12.00 -9.91
N ALA A 385 -11.89 12.01 -11.04
CA ALA A 385 -12.33 11.35 -12.26
C ALA A 385 -12.56 9.84 -12.04
N ASN A 386 -11.61 9.14 -11.42
CA ASN A 386 -11.78 7.71 -11.09
C ASN A 386 -12.88 7.46 -10.06
N ARG A 387 -13.09 8.38 -9.10
CA ARG A 387 -14.22 8.30 -8.17
C ARG A 387 -15.57 8.40 -8.88
N ILE A 388 -15.69 9.30 -9.85
CA ILE A 388 -16.91 9.47 -10.65
C ILE A 388 -17.15 8.22 -11.50
N ILE A 389 -16.12 7.74 -12.20
CA ILE A 389 -16.16 6.50 -12.98
C ILE A 389 -16.66 5.33 -12.13
N ALA A 390 -16.04 5.10 -10.96
CA ALA A 390 -16.44 4.03 -10.06
C ALA A 390 -17.89 4.18 -9.60
N GLY A 391 -18.31 5.39 -9.21
CA GLY A 391 -19.67 5.65 -8.73
C GLY A 391 -20.75 5.44 -9.78
N LEU A 392 -20.44 5.65 -11.07
CA LEU A 392 -21.37 5.41 -12.18
C LEU A 392 -21.36 3.93 -12.60
N ALA A 393 -20.18 3.33 -12.72
CA ALA A 393 -20.02 1.98 -13.23
C ALA A 393 -20.48 0.89 -12.26
N ASP A 394 -20.39 1.11 -10.95
CA ASP A 394 -20.64 0.08 -9.93
C ASP A 394 -22.02 -0.59 -10.03
N SER A 395 -23.07 0.21 -10.26
CA SER A 395 -24.43 -0.30 -10.44
C SER A 395 -24.64 -1.13 -11.72
N HIS A 396 -23.69 -1.06 -12.65
CA HIS A 396 -23.69 -1.71 -13.95
C HIS A 396 -22.35 -2.41 -14.22
N TYR A 397 -21.69 -2.95 -13.18
CA TYR A 397 -20.32 -3.48 -13.28
C TYR A 397 -20.15 -4.49 -14.42
N ALA A 398 -21.07 -5.46 -14.54
CA ALA A 398 -21.03 -6.47 -15.60
C ALA A 398 -21.16 -5.90 -17.03
N HIS A 399 -21.79 -4.74 -17.19
CA HIS A 399 -21.89 -4.03 -18.48
C HIS A 399 -20.58 -3.30 -18.83
N HIS A 400 -19.85 -2.83 -17.82
CA HIS A 400 -18.63 -2.03 -17.99
C HIS A 400 -17.31 -2.77 -17.79
N VAL A 401 -17.31 -4.01 -17.29
CA VAL A 401 -16.07 -4.73 -16.97
C VAL A 401 -15.10 -4.81 -18.16
N GLY A 402 -15.62 -5.06 -19.37
CA GLY A 402 -14.79 -5.06 -20.59
C GLY A 402 -14.17 -3.70 -20.91
N ASP A 403 -14.89 -2.60 -20.67
CA ASP A 403 -14.38 -1.24 -20.87
C ASP A 403 -13.27 -0.89 -19.88
N LEU A 404 -13.44 -1.33 -18.63
CA LEU A 404 -12.46 -1.15 -17.57
C LEU A 404 -11.20 -1.97 -17.82
N ASP A 405 -11.35 -3.20 -18.31
CA ASP A 405 -10.24 -4.08 -18.69
C ASP A 405 -9.47 -3.50 -19.89
N ASP A 406 -10.16 -3.08 -20.95
CA ASP A 406 -9.54 -2.45 -22.12
C ASP A 406 -8.77 -1.17 -21.74
N TYR A 407 -9.36 -0.34 -20.86
CA TYR A 407 -8.71 0.85 -20.33
C TYR A 407 -7.45 0.52 -19.55
N GLN A 408 -7.50 -0.46 -18.63
CA GLN A 408 -6.36 -0.89 -17.84
C GLN A 408 -5.24 -1.48 -18.72
N GLU A 409 -5.56 -2.41 -19.61
CA GLU A 409 -4.58 -3.03 -20.51
C GLU A 409 -3.88 -1.98 -21.37
N THR A 410 -4.66 -1.09 -22.01
CA THR A 410 -4.14 -0.05 -22.89
C THR A 410 -3.21 0.92 -22.16
N THR A 411 -3.68 1.46 -21.03
CA THR A 411 -2.93 2.49 -20.28
C THR A 411 -1.68 1.94 -19.59
N MET A 412 -1.73 0.71 -19.05
CA MET A 412 -0.55 0.07 -18.48
C MET A 412 0.46 -0.31 -19.58
N ALA A 413 0.01 -0.72 -20.77
CA ALA A 413 0.89 -0.94 -21.91
C ALA A 413 1.64 0.33 -22.33
N TRP A 414 0.97 1.50 -22.33
CA TRP A 414 1.63 2.79 -22.54
C TRP A 414 2.67 3.10 -21.46
N GLY A 415 2.36 2.81 -20.20
CA GLY A 415 3.30 2.94 -19.09
C GLY A 415 4.59 2.14 -19.31
N HIS A 416 4.46 0.87 -19.68
CA HIS A 416 5.62 0.04 -20.04
C HIS A 416 6.38 0.55 -21.25
N ALA A 417 5.66 1.02 -22.28
CA ALA A 417 6.28 1.58 -23.47
C ALA A 417 7.11 2.84 -23.14
N ARG A 418 6.59 3.70 -22.25
CA ARG A 418 7.26 4.90 -21.74
C ARG A 418 8.55 4.55 -21.00
N ILE A 419 8.48 3.63 -20.05
CA ILE A 419 9.65 3.14 -19.30
C ILE A 419 10.72 2.59 -20.26
N LYS A 420 10.32 1.74 -21.21
CA LYS A 420 11.24 1.17 -22.20
C LYS A 420 11.86 2.23 -23.13
N LYS A 421 11.08 3.24 -23.52
CA LYS A 421 11.57 4.36 -24.35
C LYS A 421 12.68 5.11 -23.60
N VAL A 422 12.43 5.49 -22.35
CA VAL A 422 13.41 6.19 -21.51
C VAL A 422 14.64 5.34 -21.25
N ASP A 423 14.47 4.08 -20.87
CA ASP A 423 15.60 3.16 -20.66
C ASP A 423 16.50 3.03 -21.92
N ARG A 424 15.90 2.99 -23.12
CA ARG A 424 16.63 2.93 -24.39
C ARG A 424 17.38 4.23 -24.69
N ALA A 425 16.76 5.38 -24.46
CA ALA A 425 17.38 6.69 -24.66
C ALA A 425 18.60 6.85 -23.74
N LEU A 426 18.48 6.51 -22.45
CA LEU A 426 19.60 6.55 -21.52
C LEU A 426 20.72 5.57 -21.90
N ALA A 427 20.38 4.34 -22.34
CA ALA A 427 21.36 3.38 -22.82
C ALA A 427 22.09 3.84 -24.10
N ALA A 428 21.47 4.71 -24.89
CA ALA A 428 22.07 5.36 -26.05
C ALA A 428 22.90 6.61 -25.69
N GLY A 429 22.94 7.00 -24.40
CA GLY A 429 23.65 8.20 -23.92
C GLY A 429 22.90 9.51 -24.18
N GLU A 430 21.59 9.44 -24.44
CA GLU A 430 20.74 10.62 -24.62
C GLU A 430 20.39 11.25 -23.27
N THR A 431 20.24 12.57 -23.24
CA THR A 431 19.65 13.27 -22.10
C THR A 431 18.14 13.14 -22.16
N VAL A 432 17.54 12.67 -21.07
CA VAL A 432 16.08 12.55 -20.93
C VAL A 432 15.58 13.55 -19.91
N ASP A 433 14.52 14.27 -20.25
CA ASP A 433 13.76 15.09 -19.32
C ASP A 433 12.64 14.22 -18.70
N PHE A 434 12.86 13.75 -17.48
CA PHE A 434 11.92 12.86 -16.79
C PHE A 434 10.59 13.56 -16.44
N GLU A 435 10.61 14.87 -16.22
CA GLU A 435 9.40 15.64 -15.94
C GLU A 435 8.53 15.76 -17.18
N ALA A 436 9.16 16.00 -18.34
CA ALA A 436 8.45 15.98 -19.63
C ALA A 436 7.89 14.59 -19.97
N GLU A 437 8.60 13.50 -19.64
CA GLU A 437 8.10 12.13 -19.85
C GLU A 437 6.95 11.79 -18.89
N ASN A 438 7.03 12.21 -17.62
CA ASN A 438 5.93 12.08 -16.65
C ASN A 438 4.71 12.90 -17.07
N GLN A 439 4.89 14.15 -17.52
CA GLN A 439 3.80 15.00 -18.01
C GLN A 439 3.13 14.40 -19.24
N ALA A 440 3.91 13.94 -20.22
CA ALA A 440 3.37 13.30 -21.42
C ALA A 440 2.61 12.00 -21.11
N MET A 441 3.02 11.25 -20.06
CA MET A 441 2.25 10.10 -19.58
C MET A 441 0.93 10.57 -18.94
N SER A 442 0.98 11.61 -18.10
CA SER A 442 -0.21 12.17 -17.45
C SER A 442 -1.25 12.67 -18.46
N ASP A 443 -0.82 13.40 -19.49
CA ASP A 443 -1.72 13.94 -20.52
C ASP A 443 -2.44 12.81 -21.27
N GLN A 444 -1.71 11.74 -21.62
CA GLN A 444 -2.28 10.55 -22.27
C GLN A 444 -3.27 9.81 -21.37
N ILE A 445 -2.98 9.72 -20.07
CA ILE A 445 -3.90 9.11 -19.10
C ILE A 445 -5.15 9.96 -18.95
N GLN A 446 -5.03 11.28 -18.84
CA GLN A 446 -6.18 12.17 -18.71
C GLN A 446 -7.14 12.01 -19.89
N GLU A 447 -6.63 12.02 -21.11
CA GLU A 447 -7.45 11.80 -22.31
C GLU A 447 -8.17 10.44 -22.29
N ALA A 448 -7.47 9.36 -21.92
CA ALA A 448 -8.08 8.03 -21.83
C ALA A 448 -9.10 7.91 -20.68
N THR A 449 -8.86 8.57 -19.55
CA THR A 449 -9.81 8.63 -18.43
C THR A 449 -11.06 9.40 -18.83
N ASP A 450 -10.92 10.52 -19.55
CA ASP A 450 -12.05 11.30 -20.05
C ASP A 450 -12.89 10.48 -21.04
N GLN A 451 -12.25 9.75 -21.95
CA GLN A 451 -12.95 8.84 -22.88
C GLN A 451 -13.71 7.72 -22.17
N LEU A 452 -13.11 7.11 -21.15
CA LEU A 452 -13.76 6.09 -20.34
C LEU A 452 -14.96 6.68 -19.57
N LEU A 453 -14.79 7.86 -18.96
CA LEU A 453 -15.85 8.55 -18.25
C LEU A 453 -17.01 8.92 -19.18
N ASP A 454 -16.74 9.45 -20.38
CA ASP A 454 -17.75 9.79 -21.38
C ASP A 454 -18.60 8.57 -21.74
N LYS A 455 -17.96 7.42 -21.97
CA LYS A 455 -18.66 6.17 -22.28
C LYS A 455 -19.53 5.69 -21.12
N ILE A 456 -18.94 5.61 -19.92
CA ILE A 456 -19.66 5.13 -18.72
C ILE A 456 -20.83 6.05 -18.38
N LEU A 457 -20.64 7.37 -18.49
CA LEU A 457 -21.71 8.34 -18.24
C LEU A 457 -22.84 8.19 -19.24
N LEU A 458 -22.54 8.01 -20.53
CA LEU A 458 -23.53 7.79 -21.58
C LEU A 458 -24.36 6.53 -21.28
N ASP A 459 -23.70 5.41 -21.00
CA ASP A 459 -24.34 4.13 -20.75
C ASP A 459 -25.16 4.16 -19.45
N ALA A 460 -24.59 4.64 -18.34
CA ALA A 460 -25.30 4.78 -17.07
C ALA A 460 -26.53 5.69 -17.22
N SER A 461 -26.46 6.73 -18.04
CA SER A 461 -27.60 7.62 -18.33
C SER A 461 -28.72 6.90 -19.09
N ASN A 462 -28.37 6.03 -20.04
CA ASN A 462 -29.35 5.22 -20.78
C ASN A 462 -29.93 4.07 -19.94
N LEU A 463 -29.21 3.63 -18.90
CA LEU A 463 -29.64 2.57 -17.98
C LEU A 463 -30.44 3.09 -16.77
N MET A 464 -30.63 4.41 -16.65
CA MET A 464 -31.39 5.01 -15.55
C MET A 464 -32.80 4.43 -15.44
N THR A 465 -33.29 4.17 -14.22
CA THR A 465 -34.67 3.69 -14.00
C THR A 465 -35.74 4.61 -14.60
N ASN A 466 -35.45 5.91 -14.71
CA ASN A 466 -36.32 6.90 -15.33
C ASN A 466 -36.09 7.00 -16.86
N HIS A 467 -36.28 5.89 -17.58
CA HIS A 467 -36.25 5.86 -19.05
C HIS A 467 -37.52 5.22 -19.61
N PHE A 468 -37.86 5.56 -20.86
CA PHE A 468 -38.93 4.92 -21.62
C PHE A 468 -38.48 4.80 -23.07
N SER A 469 -38.36 3.57 -23.59
CA SER A 469 -37.67 3.30 -24.86
C SER A 469 -38.52 3.52 -26.11
N LEU A 470 -39.71 4.13 -26.01
CA LEU A 470 -40.55 4.42 -27.17
C LEU A 470 -40.09 5.71 -27.84
N SER A 471 -39.11 5.58 -28.72
CA SER A 471 -38.83 6.52 -29.80
C SER A 471 -39.30 5.81 -31.07
N ASP A 472 -40.34 6.37 -31.70
CA ASP A 472 -40.91 5.98 -33.01
C ASP A 472 -41.37 4.51 -33.24
#